data_AF-A0A366W588-F1
#
_entry.id   AF-A0A366W588-F1
#
_cell.length_a   1.000
_cell.length_b   1.000
_cell.length_c   1.000
_cell.angle_alpha   90.00
_cell.angle_beta   90.00
_cell.angle_gamma   90.00
#
_symmetry.space_group_name_H-M   'P 1'
#
loop_
_entity.id
_entity.type
_entity.pdbx_description
1 polymer ?
#
loop_
_entity_poly.entity_id
_entity_poly.type
_entity_poly.pdbx_seq_one_letter_code
_entity_poly.pdbx_strand_id
1 'polypeptide(L)'
;MEVSLVTTFVTVVFMHFIALISPGPDFIILVKSAIKNEKEKAIGVALGISIANALYIGLCLVGVGTILAKSFIIMMVLKILGGLFLIYLGVRALSARKSDYPHFSEPIHTTNSEAQFYKEFVVGFMSGVLNPKNILFYLSLFTLVLTPDISLAFNIILGVWMTLLVFIWDVGVIYCLSGSKVRSQFIKLTYYFDKITGALLGGLGVTIIKAALQKID
;
A
#
# COMPACT_ATOMS: atom_id res chain seq x y z
N MET A 1 -0.17 3.38 28.17
CA MET A 1 -1.06 2.27 27.76
C MET A 1 -0.18 1.28 27.04
N GLU A 2 0.16 0.16 27.67
CA GLU A 2 0.93 -0.92 27.02
C GLU A 2 0.11 -1.40 25.82
N VAL A 3 0.55 -1.06 24.61
CA VAL A 3 -0.06 -1.63 23.41
C VAL A 3 0.44 -3.06 23.34
N SER A 4 -0.44 -4.03 23.61
CA SER A 4 -0.07 -5.43 23.49
C SER A 4 0.44 -5.72 22.07
N LEU A 5 1.43 -6.60 21.93
CA LEU A 5 1.93 -7.07 20.62
C LEU A 5 0.79 -7.48 19.67
N VAL A 6 -0.27 -8.04 20.23
CA VAL A 6 -1.49 -8.42 19.50
C VAL A 6 -2.22 -7.18 18.95
N THR A 7 -2.41 -6.14 19.74
CA THR A 7 -3.04 -4.88 19.31
C THR A 7 -2.24 -4.22 18.18
N THR A 8 -0.91 -4.19 18.31
CA THR A 8 0.00 -3.69 17.28
C THR A 8 -0.14 -4.46 15.98
N PHE A 9 -0.09 -5.80 16.07
CA PHE A 9 -0.23 -6.68 14.92
C PHE A 9 -1.59 -6.49 14.21
N VAL A 10 -2.68 -6.51 14.97
CA VAL A 10 -4.04 -6.33 14.43
C VAL A 10 -4.18 -4.97 13.73
N THR A 11 -3.63 -3.91 14.32
CA THR A 11 -3.65 -2.56 13.73
C THR A 11 -2.90 -2.54 12.40
N VAL A 12 -1.70 -3.11 12.35
CA VAL A 12 -0.91 -3.21 11.11
C VAL A 12 -1.66 -3.99 10.05
N VAL A 13 -2.15 -5.19 10.40
CA VAL A 13 -2.85 -6.08 9.46
C VAL A 13 -4.05 -5.36 8.86
N PHE A 14 -4.87 -4.73 9.69
CA PHE A 14 -6.07 -4.04 9.26
C PHE A 14 -5.74 -2.82 8.38
N MET A 15 -4.82 -1.95 8.83
CA MET A 15 -4.43 -0.75 8.09
C MET A 15 -3.75 -1.09 6.76
N HIS A 16 -2.85 -2.08 6.77
CA HIS A 16 -2.16 -2.54 5.58
C HIS A 16 -3.15 -3.09 4.57
N PHE A 17 -4.07 -3.98 4.99
CA PHE A 17 -5.08 -4.56 4.10
C PHE A 17 -6.01 -3.49 3.49
N ILE A 18 -6.45 -2.52 4.30
CA ILE A 18 -7.26 -1.39 3.81
C ILE A 18 -6.49 -0.59 2.76
N ALA A 19 -5.24 -0.20 3.05
CA ALA A 19 -4.43 0.57 2.13
C ALA A 19 -4.17 -0.19 0.82
N LEU A 20 -4.03 -1.51 0.90
CA LEU A 20 -3.80 -2.43 -0.21
C LEU A 20 -5.03 -2.51 -1.15
N ILE A 21 -6.25 -2.45 -0.58
CA ILE A 21 -7.49 -2.41 -1.36
C ILE A 21 -7.67 -1.06 -2.08
N SER A 22 -7.13 0.05 -1.55
CA SER A 22 -7.24 1.34 -2.23
C SER A 22 -6.42 1.35 -3.52
N PRO A 23 -7.03 1.57 -4.69
CA PRO A 23 -6.30 1.72 -5.94
C PRO A 23 -5.33 2.92 -5.88
N GLY A 24 -4.06 2.64 -6.11
CA GLY A 24 -3.01 3.61 -6.36
C GLY A 24 -2.58 3.64 -7.84
N PRO A 25 -1.60 4.49 -8.20
CA PRO A 25 -0.97 4.48 -9.52
C PRO A 25 -0.41 3.10 -9.92
N ASP A 26 0.18 2.38 -8.96
CA ASP A 26 0.70 1.02 -9.10
C ASP A 26 -0.40 0.00 -9.39
N PHE A 27 -1.53 0.08 -8.69
CA PHE A 27 -2.69 -0.75 -8.97
C PHE A 27 -3.23 -0.55 -10.41
N ILE A 28 -3.24 0.68 -10.92
CA ILE A 28 -3.67 0.95 -12.31
C ILE A 28 -2.73 0.27 -13.30
N ILE A 29 -1.41 0.30 -13.04
CA ILE A 29 -0.40 -0.35 -13.87
C ILE A 29 -0.54 -1.88 -13.81
N LEU A 30 -0.78 -2.44 -12.62
CA LEU A 30 -1.08 -3.86 -12.42
C LEU A 30 -2.30 -4.29 -13.23
N VAL A 31 -3.42 -3.58 -13.10
CA VAL A 31 -4.66 -3.87 -13.83
C VAL A 31 -4.45 -3.79 -15.34
N LYS A 32 -3.72 -2.76 -15.83
CA LYS A 32 -3.36 -2.63 -17.25
C LYS A 32 -2.56 -3.82 -17.74
N SER A 33 -1.55 -4.26 -16.98
CA SER A 33 -0.70 -5.38 -17.35
C SER A 33 -1.47 -6.70 -17.31
N ALA A 34 -2.29 -6.93 -16.28
CA ALA A 34 -3.16 -8.10 -16.14
C ALA A 34 -4.16 -8.26 -17.29
N ILE A 35 -4.57 -7.14 -17.88
CA ILE A 35 -5.51 -7.10 -19.00
C ILE A 35 -4.80 -7.26 -20.35
N LYS A 36 -3.63 -6.63 -20.50
CA LYS A 36 -2.93 -6.53 -21.80
C LYS A 36 -2.06 -7.75 -22.07
N ASN A 37 -1.46 -8.32 -21.03
CA ASN A 37 -0.45 -9.36 -21.14
C ASN A 37 -0.96 -10.72 -20.61
N GLU A 38 -0.20 -11.77 -20.91
CA GLU A 38 -0.35 -13.08 -20.24
C GLU A 38 -0.05 -12.96 -18.73
N LYS A 39 -0.66 -13.84 -17.93
CA LYS A 39 -0.60 -13.76 -16.46
C LYS A 39 0.83 -13.83 -15.94
N GLU A 40 1.62 -14.71 -16.55
CA GLU A 40 3.03 -14.94 -16.25
C GLU A 40 3.83 -13.65 -16.37
N LYS A 41 3.52 -12.81 -17.36
CA LYS A 41 4.17 -11.52 -17.59
C LYS A 41 3.67 -10.45 -16.62
N ALA A 42 2.36 -10.43 -16.35
CA ALA A 42 1.75 -9.51 -15.39
C ALA A 42 2.25 -9.75 -13.95
N ILE A 43 2.61 -11.00 -13.60
CA ILE A 43 3.26 -11.33 -12.32
C ILE A 43 4.59 -10.55 -12.15
N GLY A 44 5.27 -10.22 -13.25
CA GLY A 44 6.44 -9.34 -13.22
C GLY A 44 6.12 -8.00 -12.56
N VAL A 45 5.02 -7.34 -12.94
CA VAL A 45 4.56 -6.08 -12.31
C VAL A 45 4.31 -6.28 -10.82
N ALA A 46 3.58 -7.32 -10.44
CA ALA A 46 3.26 -7.61 -9.04
C ALA A 46 4.54 -7.81 -8.20
N LEU A 47 5.52 -8.53 -8.74
CA LEU A 47 6.81 -8.73 -8.08
C LEU A 47 7.56 -7.40 -7.94
N GLY A 48 7.61 -6.59 -9.00
CA GLY A 48 8.24 -5.27 -8.97
C GLY A 48 7.62 -4.34 -7.92
N ILE A 49 6.29 -4.25 -7.88
CA ILE A 49 5.54 -3.48 -6.87
C ILE A 49 5.88 -3.99 -5.47
N SER A 50 5.81 -5.30 -5.24
CA SER A 50 6.10 -5.89 -3.93
C SER A 50 7.52 -5.59 -3.44
N ILE A 51 8.53 -5.68 -4.33
CA ILE A 51 9.93 -5.33 -3.99
C ILE A 51 10.09 -3.83 -3.69
N ALA A 52 9.42 -2.95 -4.42
CA ALA A 52 9.42 -1.52 -4.12
C ALA A 52 8.79 -1.22 -2.75
N ASN A 53 7.71 -1.92 -2.40
CA ASN A 53 7.10 -1.83 -1.08
C ASN A 53 8.03 -2.37 0.02
N ALA A 54 8.72 -3.49 -0.23
CA ALA A 54 9.72 -4.06 0.68
C ALA A 54 10.85 -3.08 0.97
N LEU A 55 11.30 -2.32 -0.04
CA LEU A 55 12.31 -1.27 0.13
C LEU A 55 11.84 -0.21 1.12
N TYR A 56 10.61 0.31 0.97
CA TYR A 56 10.08 1.31 1.90
C TYR A 56 9.84 0.78 3.30
N ILE A 57 9.34 -0.45 3.42
CA ILE A 57 9.19 -1.14 4.70
C ILE A 57 10.55 -1.25 5.39
N GLY A 58 11.59 -1.73 4.69
CA GLY A 58 12.94 -1.84 5.22
C GLY A 58 13.52 -0.48 5.65
N LEU A 59 13.35 0.55 4.82
CA LEU A 59 13.76 1.92 5.14
C LEU A 59 13.04 2.45 6.38
N CYS A 60 11.74 2.16 6.55
CA CYS A 60 11.01 2.56 7.74
C CYS A 60 11.48 1.80 8.98
N LEU A 61 11.72 0.50 8.88
CA LEU A 61 12.22 -0.30 10.01
C LEU A 61 13.58 0.19 10.51
N VAL A 62 14.50 0.54 9.61
CA VAL A 62 15.82 1.09 9.96
C VAL A 62 15.72 2.56 10.40
N GLY A 63 15.00 3.38 9.65
CA GLY A 63 14.95 4.84 9.83
C GLY A 63 14.06 5.29 10.99
N VAL A 64 12.86 4.71 11.13
CA VAL A 64 11.94 5.10 12.20
C VAL A 64 12.48 4.66 13.56
N GLY A 65 13.08 3.47 13.66
CA GLY A 65 13.71 2.99 14.89
C GLY A 65 14.86 3.90 15.38
N THR A 66 15.70 4.38 14.47
CA THR A 66 16.80 5.29 14.80
C THR A 66 16.31 6.70 15.15
N ILE A 67 15.24 7.18 14.52
CA ILE A 67 14.60 8.47 14.86
C ILE A 67 13.89 8.41 16.22
N LEU A 68 13.21 7.30 16.52
CA LEU A 68 12.54 7.06 17.81
C LEU A 68 13.52 7.21 18.98
N ALA A 69 14.75 6.71 18.83
CA ALA A 69 15.78 6.77 19.85
C ALA A 69 16.38 8.18 20.05
N LYS A 70 16.22 9.10 19.08
CA LYS A 70 16.93 10.39 19.09
C LYS A 70 16.07 11.60 19.45
N SER A 71 14.80 11.65 19.08
CA SER A 71 14.00 12.86 19.34
C SER A 71 12.49 12.63 19.32
N PHE A 72 11.85 12.95 20.44
CA PHE A 72 10.40 13.00 20.57
C PHE A 72 9.75 14.01 19.59
N ILE A 73 10.37 15.19 19.41
CA ILE A 73 9.83 16.25 18.54
C ILE A 73 9.77 15.78 17.08
N ILE A 74 10.84 15.13 16.59
CA ILE A 74 10.88 14.61 15.21
C ILE A 74 9.79 13.55 15.02
N MET A 75 9.61 12.66 16.00
CA MET A 75 8.55 11.66 15.97
C MET A 75 7.15 12.28 15.94
N MET A 76 6.92 13.32 16.73
CA MET A 76 5.65 14.04 16.76
C MET A 76 5.35 14.71 15.41
N VAL A 77 6.33 15.40 14.82
CA VAL A 77 6.19 16.03 13.49
C VAL A 77 5.87 14.98 12.43
N LEU A 78 6.58 13.85 12.44
CA LEU A 78 6.32 12.74 11.50
C LEU A 78 4.92 12.16 11.66
N LYS A 79 4.42 12.00 12.89
CA LYS A 79 3.05 11.55 13.16
C LYS A 79 2.01 12.53 12.60
N ILE A 80 2.20 13.83 12.82
CA ILE A 80 1.28 14.85 12.32
C ILE A 80 1.28 14.85 10.79
N LEU A 81 2.45 14.83 10.14
CA LEU A 81 2.57 14.78 8.68
C LEU A 81 1.96 13.50 8.11
N GLY A 82 2.20 12.35 8.73
CA GLY A 82 1.62 11.08 8.31
C GLY A 82 0.09 11.06 8.46
N GLY A 83 -0.42 11.57 9.57
CA GLY A 83 -1.87 11.70 9.79
C GLY A 83 -2.54 12.64 8.78
N LEU A 84 -1.93 13.80 8.48
CA LEU A 84 -2.41 14.73 7.46
C LEU A 84 -2.41 14.08 6.07
N PHE A 85 -1.39 13.28 5.76
CA PHE A 85 -1.34 12.54 4.50
C PHE A 85 -2.44 11.48 4.39
N LEU A 86 -2.71 10.73 5.45
CA LEU A 86 -3.81 9.76 5.47
C LEU A 86 -5.18 10.43 5.30
N ILE A 87 -5.37 11.62 5.88
CA ILE A 87 -6.55 12.46 5.63
C ILE A 87 -6.62 12.87 4.15
N TYR A 88 -5.54 13.37 3.59
CA TYR A 88 -5.47 13.74 2.17
C TYR A 88 -5.81 12.55 1.25
N LEU A 89 -5.22 11.38 1.50
CA LEU A 89 -5.48 10.15 0.75
C LEU A 89 -6.94 9.72 0.91
N GLY A 90 -7.48 9.85 2.13
CA GLY A 90 -8.89 9.61 2.44
C GLY A 90 -9.83 10.50 1.63
N VAL A 91 -9.60 11.82 1.65
CA VAL A 91 -10.36 12.81 0.88
C VAL A 91 -10.26 12.54 -0.62
N ARG A 92 -9.08 12.20 -1.13
CA ARG A 92 -8.89 11.89 -2.55
C ARG A 92 -9.70 10.67 -2.98
N ALA A 93 -9.68 9.59 -2.19
CA ALA A 93 -10.48 8.39 -2.47
C ALA A 93 -12.01 8.66 -2.36
N LEU A 94 -12.42 9.48 -1.37
CA LEU A 94 -13.79 9.98 -1.26
C LEU A 94 -14.19 10.93 -2.41
N SER A 95 -13.24 11.55 -3.09
CA SER A 95 -13.47 12.46 -4.23
C SER A 95 -13.40 11.77 -5.60
N ALA A 96 -12.92 10.51 -5.66
CA ALA A 96 -12.82 9.75 -6.91
C ALA A 96 -14.17 9.63 -7.64
N ARG A 97 -14.17 9.78 -8.97
CA ARG A 97 -15.35 9.67 -9.82
C ARG A 97 -15.35 8.36 -10.60
N LYS A 98 -16.53 7.85 -10.95
CA LYS A 98 -16.64 6.62 -11.77
C LYS A 98 -15.97 6.74 -13.15
N SER A 99 -15.84 7.96 -13.67
CA SER A 99 -15.14 8.26 -14.94
C SER A 99 -13.63 8.10 -14.88
N ASP A 100 -13.04 8.04 -13.67
CA ASP A 100 -11.59 8.01 -13.49
C ASP A 100 -11.02 6.59 -13.68
N TYR A 101 -11.89 5.58 -13.77
CA TYR A 101 -11.49 4.19 -14.00
C TYR A 101 -11.49 3.88 -15.50
N PRO A 102 -10.42 3.26 -16.03
CA PRO A 102 -10.31 3.07 -17.48
C PRO A 102 -11.35 2.09 -18.03
N HIS A 103 -11.92 2.43 -19.19
CA HIS A 103 -12.56 1.47 -20.07
C HIS A 103 -11.47 0.69 -20.81
N PHE A 104 -11.14 -0.49 -20.31
CA PHE A 104 -10.09 -1.29 -20.91
C PHE A 104 -10.63 -2.11 -22.09
N SER A 105 -10.01 -1.97 -23.26
CA SER A 105 -10.26 -2.73 -24.49
C SER A 105 -9.72 -4.18 -24.43
N GLU A 106 -10.00 -4.97 -25.46
CA GLU A 106 -9.61 -6.39 -25.57
C GLU A 106 -8.09 -6.65 -25.44
N PRO A 107 -7.70 -7.83 -24.91
CA PRO A 107 -6.30 -8.22 -24.74
C PRO A 107 -5.54 -8.26 -26.07
N ILE A 108 -4.31 -7.73 -26.09
CA ILE A 108 -3.40 -7.84 -27.23
C ILE A 108 -2.35 -8.89 -26.88
N HIS A 109 -2.47 -10.09 -27.44
CA HIS A 109 -1.46 -11.13 -27.30
C HIS A 109 -0.14 -10.67 -27.95
N THR A 110 0.92 -10.55 -27.15
CA THR A 110 2.27 -10.21 -27.62
C THR A 110 3.23 -11.36 -27.33
N THR A 111 3.95 -11.80 -28.36
CA THR A 111 4.65 -13.11 -28.45
C THR A 111 6.14 -13.08 -28.06
N ASN A 112 6.53 -12.44 -26.96
CA ASN A 112 7.91 -12.58 -26.42
C ASN A 112 7.90 -12.79 -24.90
N SER A 113 8.50 -13.89 -24.41
CA SER A 113 8.19 -14.39 -23.06
C SER A 113 9.11 -13.89 -21.94
N GLU A 114 10.44 -13.76 -22.12
CA GLU A 114 11.34 -13.41 -21.00
C GLU A 114 11.66 -11.91 -20.91
N ALA A 115 12.02 -11.28 -22.03
CA ALA A 115 12.29 -9.85 -22.09
C ALA A 115 11.07 -8.99 -21.67
N GLN A 116 9.87 -9.56 -21.76
CA GLN A 116 8.63 -8.89 -21.37
C GLN A 116 8.38 -8.98 -19.86
N PHE A 117 8.69 -10.11 -19.21
CA PHE A 117 8.61 -10.21 -17.75
C PHE A 117 9.51 -9.18 -17.07
N TYR A 118 10.78 -9.09 -17.50
CA TYR A 118 11.73 -8.13 -16.91
C TYR A 118 11.27 -6.68 -17.10
N LYS A 119 10.72 -6.34 -18.27
CA LYS A 119 10.15 -5.00 -18.52
C LYS A 119 8.98 -4.71 -17.59
N GLU A 120 8.05 -5.65 -17.44
CA GLU A 120 6.90 -5.53 -16.53
C GLU A 120 7.36 -5.42 -15.07
N PHE A 121 8.38 -6.16 -14.66
CA PHE A 121 9.02 -6.02 -13.35
C PHE A 121 9.59 -4.62 -13.12
N VAL A 122 10.38 -4.09 -14.04
CA VAL A 122 10.95 -2.74 -13.93
C VAL A 122 9.83 -1.69 -13.88
N VAL A 123 8.79 -1.84 -14.70
CA VAL A 123 7.62 -0.96 -14.68
C VAL A 123 6.91 -0.99 -13.33
N GLY A 124 6.67 -2.17 -12.77
CA GLY A 124 6.06 -2.34 -11.44
C GLY A 124 6.92 -1.75 -10.33
N PHE A 125 8.23 -2.03 -10.35
CA PHE A 125 9.19 -1.51 -9.37
C PHE A 125 9.28 0.01 -9.41
N MET A 126 9.46 0.60 -10.60
CA MET A 126 9.49 2.06 -10.77
C MET A 126 8.16 2.69 -10.35
N SER A 127 7.03 2.08 -10.69
CA SER A 127 5.73 2.56 -10.23
C SER A 127 5.64 2.54 -8.71
N GLY A 128 6.05 1.45 -8.05
CA GLY A 128 5.97 1.32 -6.60
C GLY A 128 6.89 2.31 -5.87
N VAL A 129 8.10 2.53 -6.38
CA VAL A 129 9.07 3.51 -5.83
C VAL A 129 8.59 4.93 -6.07
N LEU A 130 8.11 5.25 -7.26
CA LEU A 130 7.65 6.61 -7.57
C LEU A 130 6.24 6.88 -7.04
N ASN A 131 5.59 5.89 -6.40
CA ASN A 131 4.26 6.06 -5.84
C ASN A 131 4.35 6.83 -4.51
N PRO A 132 3.91 8.11 -4.46
CA PRO A 132 3.93 8.87 -3.22
C PRO A 132 3.03 8.25 -2.14
N LYS A 133 2.06 7.42 -2.52
CA LYS A 133 1.22 6.67 -1.58
C LYS A 133 2.06 5.72 -0.73
N ASN A 134 3.00 4.98 -1.32
CA ASN A 134 3.70 3.90 -0.63
C ASN A 134 4.63 4.46 0.45
N ILE A 135 5.50 5.39 0.10
CA ILE A 135 6.44 6.01 1.06
C ILE A 135 5.70 6.69 2.22
N LEU A 136 4.64 7.45 1.93
CA LEU A 136 3.92 8.19 2.96
C LEU A 136 3.01 7.27 3.79
N PHE A 137 2.42 6.23 3.21
CA PHE A 137 1.65 5.23 3.95
C PHE A 137 2.53 4.48 4.94
N TYR A 138 3.65 3.90 4.51
CA TYR A 138 4.53 3.15 5.41
C TYR A 138 5.10 4.05 6.50
N LEU A 139 5.53 5.27 6.15
CA LEU A 139 5.98 6.22 7.16
C LEU A 139 4.90 6.50 8.21
N SER A 140 3.66 6.72 7.77
CA SER A 140 2.52 6.95 8.68
C SER A 140 2.21 5.74 9.55
N LEU A 141 2.18 4.54 8.95
CA LEU A 141 1.89 3.29 9.66
C LEU A 141 2.98 2.98 10.69
N PHE A 142 4.24 3.05 10.29
CA PHE A 142 5.36 2.72 11.17
C PHE A 142 5.55 3.74 12.28
N THR A 143 5.21 5.02 12.10
CA THR A 143 5.20 5.98 13.23
C THR A 143 4.12 5.68 14.28
N LEU A 144 3.02 5.01 13.90
CA LEU A 144 1.99 4.56 14.83
C LEU A 144 2.40 3.29 15.59
N VAL A 145 3.03 2.37 14.87
CA VAL A 145 3.18 0.97 15.28
C VAL A 145 4.55 0.70 15.93
N LEU A 146 5.61 1.38 15.51
CA LEU A 146 6.93 1.19 16.10
C LEU A 146 7.02 1.92 17.44
N THR A 147 7.24 1.13 18.49
CA THR A 147 7.68 1.58 19.80
C THR A 147 9.06 0.99 20.11
N PRO A 148 9.86 1.60 21.01
CA PRO A 148 11.17 1.07 21.39
C PRO A 148 11.11 -0.35 21.97
N ASP A 149 9.95 -0.73 22.50
CA ASP A 149 9.72 -1.96 23.26
C ASP A 149 9.51 -3.20 22.37
N ILE A 150 9.36 -3.01 21.05
CA ILE A 150 9.12 -4.10 20.09
C ILE A 150 10.45 -4.67 19.59
N SER A 151 10.59 -5.99 19.62
CA SER A 151 11.80 -6.67 19.16
C SER A 151 12.05 -6.49 17.66
N LEU A 152 13.33 -6.38 17.29
CA LEU A 152 13.74 -6.29 15.89
C LEU A 152 13.25 -7.51 15.07
N ALA A 153 13.26 -8.70 15.66
CA ALA A 153 12.79 -9.92 15.02
C ALA A 153 11.31 -9.84 14.64
N PHE A 154 10.46 -9.32 15.55
CA PHE A 154 9.03 -9.13 15.27
C PHE A 154 8.82 -8.15 14.12
N ASN A 155 9.56 -7.04 14.11
CA ASN A 155 9.49 -6.04 13.04
C ASN A 155 9.89 -6.60 11.67
N ILE A 156 10.92 -7.46 11.61
CA ILE A 156 11.33 -8.13 10.36
C ILE A 156 10.23 -9.08 9.89
N ILE A 157 9.66 -9.90 10.78
CA ILE A 157 8.56 -10.82 10.44
C ILE A 157 7.35 -10.04 9.92
N LEU A 158 7.00 -8.94 10.59
CA LEU A 158 5.94 -8.04 10.17
C LEU A 158 6.19 -7.49 8.77
N GLY A 159 7.41 -7.02 8.51
CA GLY A 159 7.78 -6.48 7.20
C GLY A 159 7.72 -7.52 6.08
N VAL A 160 8.25 -8.72 6.31
CA VAL A 160 8.16 -9.84 5.36
C VAL A 160 6.70 -10.21 5.09
N TRP A 161 5.88 -10.31 6.14
CA TRP A 161 4.46 -10.58 6.01
C TRP A 161 3.75 -9.52 5.16
N MET A 162 4.02 -8.23 5.41
CA MET A 162 3.44 -7.12 4.65
C MET A 162 3.82 -7.17 3.16
N THR A 163 5.09 -7.47 2.84
CA THR A 163 5.57 -7.62 1.45
C THR A 163 4.92 -8.80 0.75
N LEU A 164 4.83 -9.95 1.43
CA LEU A 164 4.17 -11.14 0.89
C LEU A 164 2.68 -10.89 0.64
N LEU A 165 2.00 -10.18 1.54
CA LEU A 165 0.59 -9.85 1.38
C LEU A 165 0.35 -9.01 0.12
N VAL A 166 1.19 -8.00 -0.14
CA VAL A 166 1.12 -7.19 -1.37
C VAL A 166 1.27 -8.08 -2.60
N PHE A 167 2.28 -8.94 -2.62
CA PHE A 167 2.52 -9.83 -3.74
C PHE A 167 1.35 -10.79 -3.99
N ILE A 168 0.87 -11.47 -2.93
CA ILE A 168 -0.23 -12.43 -3.01
C ILE A 168 -1.52 -11.76 -3.49
N TRP A 169 -1.82 -10.57 -2.98
CA TRP A 169 -2.98 -9.81 -3.43
C TRP A 169 -2.87 -9.42 -4.90
N ASP A 170 -1.75 -8.86 -5.32
CA ASP A 170 -1.55 -8.39 -6.69
C ASP A 170 -1.65 -9.56 -7.69
N VAL A 171 -1.06 -10.71 -7.34
CA VAL A 171 -1.23 -11.96 -8.08
C VAL A 171 -2.70 -12.37 -8.10
N GLY A 172 -3.39 -12.36 -6.96
CA GLY A 172 -4.83 -12.63 -6.89
C GLY A 172 -5.65 -11.75 -7.84
N VAL A 173 -5.35 -10.44 -7.89
CA VAL A 173 -5.98 -9.48 -8.81
C VAL A 173 -5.72 -9.86 -10.27
N ILE A 174 -4.49 -10.22 -10.64
CA ILE A 174 -4.14 -10.67 -12.00
C ILE A 174 -5.01 -11.88 -12.41
N TYR A 175 -5.11 -12.89 -11.54
CA TYR A 175 -5.90 -14.08 -11.82
C TYR A 175 -7.41 -13.79 -11.87
N CYS A 176 -7.92 -12.93 -10.99
CA CYS A 176 -9.31 -12.49 -11.00
C CYS A 176 -9.69 -11.73 -12.28
N LEU A 177 -8.79 -10.88 -12.78
CA LEU A 177 -9.03 -10.07 -13.99
C LEU A 177 -8.92 -10.84 -15.30
N SER A 178 -8.46 -12.10 -15.24
CA SER A 178 -8.39 -12.98 -16.41
C SER A 178 -9.77 -13.39 -16.95
N GLY A 179 -10.84 -13.28 -16.14
CA GLY A 179 -12.21 -13.57 -16.56
C GLY A 179 -12.97 -12.32 -17.02
N SER A 180 -13.52 -12.33 -18.24
CA SER A 180 -14.21 -11.16 -18.84
C SER A 180 -15.39 -10.63 -18.01
N LYS A 181 -16.21 -11.52 -17.43
CA LYS A 181 -17.32 -11.15 -16.54
C LYS A 181 -16.82 -10.52 -15.23
N VAL A 182 -15.81 -11.13 -14.60
CA VAL A 182 -15.22 -10.68 -13.32
C VAL A 182 -14.56 -9.32 -13.48
N ARG A 183 -13.85 -9.10 -14.58
CA ARG A 183 -13.23 -7.80 -14.92
C ARG A 183 -14.22 -6.64 -14.92
N SER A 184 -15.39 -6.82 -15.56
CA SER A 184 -16.41 -5.77 -15.63
C SER A 184 -17.04 -5.43 -14.27
N GLN A 185 -17.17 -6.43 -13.40
CA GLN A 185 -17.71 -6.24 -12.04
C GLN A 185 -16.67 -5.66 -11.10
N PHE A 186 -15.42 -6.13 -11.20
CA PHE A 186 -14.31 -5.66 -10.39
C PHE A 186 -14.09 -4.16 -10.56
N ILE A 187 -14.07 -3.66 -11.81
CA ILE A 187 -13.93 -2.22 -12.12
C ILE A 187 -15.07 -1.40 -11.50
N LYS A 188 -16.31 -1.91 -11.52
CA LYS A 188 -17.47 -1.26 -10.88
C LYS A 188 -17.33 -1.23 -9.35
N LEU A 189 -16.77 -2.29 -8.75
CA LEU A 189 -16.57 -2.41 -7.32
C LEU A 189 -15.40 -1.55 -6.81
N THR A 190 -14.36 -1.34 -7.62
CA THR A 190 -13.20 -0.50 -7.27
C THR A 190 -13.61 0.91 -6.83
N TYR A 191 -14.64 1.48 -7.47
CA TYR A 191 -15.23 2.76 -7.05
C TYR A 191 -15.74 2.75 -5.59
N TYR A 192 -16.43 1.68 -5.19
CA TYR A 192 -16.98 1.56 -3.84
C TYR A 192 -15.89 1.26 -2.82
N PHE A 193 -14.89 0.45 -3.20
CA PHE A 193 -13.71 0.20 -2.39
C PHE A 193 -12.93 1.49 -2.08
N ASP A 194 -12.83 2.42 -3.04
CA ASP A 194 -12.23 3.73 -2.81
C ASP A 194 -12.99 4.55 -1.76
N LYS A 195 -14.33 4.51 -1.75
CA LYS A 195 -15.11 5.26 -0.75
C LYS A 195 -14.91 4.72 0.66
N ILE A 196 -14.98 3.40 0.83
CA ILE A 196 -14.81 2.74 2.13
C ILE A 196 -13.39 2.96 2.64
N THR A 197 -12.40 2.71 1.78
CA THR A 197 -10.99 2.91 2.14
C THR A 197 -10.71 4.38 2.46
N GLY A 198 -11.29 5.29 1.70
CA GLY A 198 -11.14 6.72 1.91
C GLY A 198 -11.63 7.18 3.29
N ALA A 199 -12.81 6.71 3.71
CA ALA A 199 -13.35 6.99 5.03
C ALA A 199 -12.47 6.43 6.17
N LEU A 200 -11.98 5.19 6.00
CA LEU A 200 -11.14 4.53 7.00
C LEU A 200 -9.78 5.21 7.14
N LEU A 201 -9.10 5.51 6.03
CA LEU A 201 -7.82 6.23 6.03
C LEU A 201 -7.97 7.64 6.60
N GLY A 202 -9.03 8.36 6.23
CA GLY A 202 -9.31 9.68 6.78
C GLY A 202 -9.53 9.65 8.30
N GLY A 203 -10.33 8.71 8.79
CA GLY A 203 -10.54 8.52 10.23
C GLY A 203 -9.26 8.17 10.97
N LEU A 204 -8.43 7.29 10.42
CA LEU A 204 -7.12 6.93 11.00
C LEU A 204 -6.16 8.12 11.06
N GLY A 205 -6.11 8.94 10.01
CA GLY A 205 -5.29 10.14 10.00
C GLY A 205 -5.69 11.13 11.10
N VAL A 206 -6.99 11.31 11.34
CA VAL A 206 -7.49 12.13 12.48
C VAL A 206 -7.06 11.53 13.82
N THR A 207 -7.17 10.22 13.99
CA THR A 207 -6.77 9.52 15.23
C THR A 207 -5.27 9.68 15.50
N ILE A 208 -4.43 9.57 14.47
CA ILE A 208 -2.97 9.74 14.59
C ILE A 208 -2.61 11.17 15.02
N ILE A 209 -3.24 12.18 14.42
CA ILE A 209 -3.01 13.58 14.79
C ILE A 209 -3.44 13.82 16.24
N LYS A 210 -4.62 13.34 16.66
CA LYS A 210 -5.08 13.45 18.05
C LYS A 210 -4.11 12.79 19.03
N ALA A 211 -3.63 11.59 18.71
CA ALA A 211 -2.67 10.86 19.55
C ALA A 211 -1.30 11.55 19.63
N ALA A 212 -0.88 12.24 18.56
CA ALA A 212 0.35 13.03 18.57
C ALA A 212 0.23 14.27 19.47
N LEU A 213 -0.92 14.94 19.44
CA LEU A 213 -1.19 16.15 20.23
C LEU A 213 -1.37 15.85 21.73
N GLN A 214 -2.00 14.72 22.09
CA GLN A 214 -2.21 14.32 23.49
C GLN A 214 -0.92 14.00 24.27
N LYS A 215 0.21 13.79 23.58
CA LYS A 215 1.53 13.58 24.23
C LYS A 215 2.29 14.90 24.46
N ILE A 216 1.68 16.04 24.11
CA ILE A 216 2.25 17.38 24.34
C ILE A 216 1.90 17.88 25.75
N ASP A 217 0.82 17.35 26.35
CA ASP A 217 0.38 17.59 27.73
C ASP A 217 0.99 16.55 28.70
#